data_AF-A0A427YLE7-F1
#
_entry.id   AF-A0A427YLE7-F1
#
_cell.length_a   1.000
_cell.length_b   1.000
_cell.length_c   1.000
_cell.angle_alpha   90.00
_cell.angle_beta   90.00
_cell.angle_gamma   90.00
#
_symmetry.space_group_name_H-M   'P 1'
#
loop_
_entity.id
_entity.type
_entity.pdbx_description
1 polymer ?
#
loop_
_entity_poly.entity_id
_entity_poly.type
_entity_poly.pdbx_seq_one_letter_code
_entity_poly.pdbx_strand_id
1 'polypeptide(L)'
;MLRPFFKPTQRGSLNNWKFSLDDDDGNVFLHGANPGTMQEHNPENHPHLMLQETMIPYPTVEPGDTVFWSADTIHGTERENTGAEDACVFYIPSVPLTLSNMQYVSQQRDAFLKGLPPPDFPGGAGESHFLDRAKVRDVQSEAGKVAMGLRPLTVTAANAGQSDLAKQANNLLGYI
;
A
#
# COMPACT_ATOMS: atom_id res chain seq x y z
N MET A 1 -7.55 10.56 -12.18
CA MET A 1 -6.73 11.79 -12.22
C MET A 1 -7.44 13.02 -12.77
N LEU A 2 -8.19 12.93 -13.88
CA LEU A 2 -8.80 14.13 -14.48
C LEU A 2 -10.05 14.64 -13.76
N ARG A 3 -10.63 13.86 -12.84
CA ARG A 3 -11.91 14.17 -12.21
C ARG A 3 -12.06 15.60 -11.68
N PRO A 4 -11.06 16.21 -11.01
CA PRO A 4 -11.18 17.57 -10.49
C PRO A 4 -11.36 18.64 -11.57
N PHE A 5 -10.95 18.37 -12.81
CA PHE A 5 -10.95 19.35 -13.90
C PHE A 5 -12.20 19.30 -14.78
N PHE A 6 -13.09 18.32 -14.57
CA PHE A 6 -14.30 18.18 -15.37
C PHE A 6 -15.54 18.21 -14.48
N LYS A 7 -16.53 19.00 -14.86
CA LYS A 7 -17.81 19.11 -14.16
C LYS A 7 -18.96 18.65 -15.05
N PRO A 8 -19.95 17.91 -14.51
CA PRO A 8 -21.15 17.60 -15.26
C PRO A 8 -21.93 18.89 -15.54
N THR A 9 -22.44 19.06 -16.76
CA THR A 9 -23.35 20.18 -17.06
C THR A 9 -24.76 19.96 -16.51
N GLN A 10 -25.11 18.72 -16.18
CA GLN A 10 -26.37 18.33 -15.57
C GLN A 10 -26.11 17.34 -14.44
N ARG A 11 -26.67 17.60 -13.24
CA ARG A 11 -26.48 16.75 -12.07
C ARG A 11 -26.92 15.31 -12.36
N GLY A 12 -26.06 14.34 -12.03
CA GLY A 12 -26.32 12.92 -12.24
C GLY A 12 -26.17 12.42 -13.69
N SER A 13 -25.86 13.31 -14.65
CA SER A 13 -25.65 12.90 -16.04
C SER A 13 -24.21 12.45 -16.27
N LEU A 14 -24.05 11.31 -16.96
CA LEU A 14 -22.76 10.87 -17.50
C LEU A 14 -22.39 11.59 -18.80
N ASN A 15 -23.32 12.36 -19.38
CA ASN A 15 -23.13 13.08 -20.64
C ASN A 15 -22.82 14.56 -20.40
N ASN A 16 -22.19 15.18 -21.41
CA ASN A 16 -21.95 16.62 -21.48
C ASN A 16 -21.14 17.16 -20.28
N TRP A 17 -19.90 16.72 -20.15
CA TRP A 17 -18.98 17.21 -19.13
C TRP A 17 -18.11 18.33 -19.70
N LYS A 18 -17.93 19.41 -18.93
CA LYS A 18 -17.11 20.55 -19.33
C LYS A 18 -15.84 20.61 -18.49
N PHE A 19 -14.74 20.99 -19.12
CA PHE A 19 -13.54 21.39 -18.40
C PHE A 19 -13.83 22.66 -17.59
N SER A 20 -13.44 22.68 -16.32
CA SER A 20 -13.61 23.81 -15.41
C SER A 20 -12.48 23.80 -14.40
N LEU A 21 -11.71 24.90 -14.33
CA LEU A 21 -10.73 25.13 -13.25
C LEU A 21 -11.37 25.80 -12.04
N ASP A 22 -12.47 26.52 -12.28
CA ASP A 22 -13.12 27.34 -11.27
C ASP A 22 -14.20 26.53 -10.55
N ASP A 23 -14.24 26.67 -9.23
CA ASP A 23 -15.47 26.59 -8.47
C ASP A 23 -16.10 27.98 -8.43
N ASP A 24 -17.42 28.06 -8.62
CA ASP A 24 -18.12 29.35 -8.68
C ASP A 24 -17.96 30.13 -7.34
N ASP A 25 -17.66 29.39 -6.26
CA ASP A 25 -17.39 29.89 -4.91
C ASP A 25 -15.89 29.99 -4.55
N GLY A 26 -14.97 29.71 -5.50
CA GLY A 26 -13.53 29.79 -5.30
C GLY A 26 -12.91 28.66 -4.45
N ASN A 27 -13.66 27.61 -4.12
CA ASN A 27 -13.14 26.48 -3.34
C ASN A 27 -12.40 25.47 -4.23
N VAL A 28 -11.37 24.82 -3.65
CA VAL A 28 -10.70 23.70 -4.30
C VAL A 28 -11.38 22.40 -3.89
N PHE A 29 -12.16 21.81 -4.80
CA PHE A 29 -12.86 20.55 -4.55
C PHE A 29 -12.22 19.36 -5.29
N LEU A 30 -11.49 18.53 -4.54
CA LEU A 30 -10.80 17.33 -5.05
C LEU A 30 -11.62 16.05 -4.84
N HIS A 31 -12.95 16.13 -4.96
CA HIS A 31 -13.88 15.00 -5.10
C HIS A 31 -13.50 13.74 -4.31
N GLY A 32 -13.64 13.76 -2.99
CA GLY A 32 -13.30 12.63 -2.10
C GLY A 32 -11.85 12.59 -1.60
N ALA A 33 -10.99 13.52 -2.04
CA ALA A 33 -9.69 13.71 -1.42
C ALA A 33 -9.81 14.57 -0.17
N ASN A 34 -9.25 14.08 0.94
CA ASN A 34 -9.08 14.84 2.18
C ASN A 34 -7.64 14.62 2.68
N PRO A 35 -6.84 15.68 2.91
CA PRO A 35 -5.45 15.52 3.34
C PRO A 35 -5.32 14.67 4.59
N GLY A 36 -4.43 13.67 4.54
CA GLY A 36 -4.19 12.73 5.64
C GLY A 36 -5.13 11.52 5.67
N THR A 37 -6.03 11.36 4.70
CA THR A 37 -6.90 10.17 4.58
C THR A 37 -6.77 9.50 3.21
N MET A 38 -7.37 8.32 3.07
CA MET A 38 -7.54 7.67 1.77
C MET A 38 -8.43 8.51 0.83
N GLN A 39 -8.26 8.30 -0.47
CA GLN A 39 -9.14 8.86 -1.51
C GLN A 39 -10.49 8.12 -1.48
N GLU A 40 -11.58 8.87 -1.31
CA GLU A 40 -12.91 8.30 -1.34
C GLU A 40 -13.46 8.22 -2.78
N HIS A 41 -14.00 7.05 -3.13
CA HIS A 41 -14.72 6.82 -4.37
C HIS A 41 -16.17 6.44 -4.07
N ASN A 42 -17.12 7.28 -4.50
CA ASN A 42 -18.54 7.06 -4.33
C ASN A 42 -19.31 7.57 -5.56
N PRO A 43 -20.58 7.18 -5.75
CA PRO A 43 -21.37 7.57 -6.93
C PRO A 43 -21.61 9.08 -7.06
N GLU A 44 -21.55 9.84 -5.96
CA GLU A 44 -21.76 11.30 -6.01
C GLU A 44 -20.52 12.01 -6.58
N ASN A 45 -19.34 11.65 -6.05
CA ASN A 45 -18.06 12.21 -6.46
C ASN A 45 -17.61 11.64 -7.81
N HIS A 46 -17.89 10.36 -8.09
CA HIS A 46 -17.36 9.62 -9.23
C HIS A 46 -18.43 8.78 -9.96
N PRO A 47 -19.52 9.40 -10.47
CA PRO A 47 -20.63 8.67 -11.08
C PRO A 47 -20.20 7.83 -12.29
N HIS A 48 -19.21 8.31 -13.05
CA HIS A 48 -18.68 7.62 -14.23
C HIS A 48 -17.94 6.31 -13.92
N LEU A 49 -17.59 6.05 -12.65
CA LEU A 49 -17.02 4.76 -12.27
C LEU A 49 -18.09 3.68 -12.22
N MET A 50 -19.37 4.05 -12.06
CA MET A 50 -20.49 3.11 -11.95
C MET A 50 -20.16 1.96 -11.00
N LEU A 51 -19.74 2.31 -9.77
CA LEU A 51 -19.13 1.36 -8.83
C LEU A 51 -20.02 0.15 -8.54
N GLN A 52 -21.34 0.31 -8.58
CA GLN A 52 -22.31 -0.79 -8.42
C GLN A 52 -22.24 -1.84 -9.53
N GLU A 53 -21.75 -1.47 -10.71
CA GLU A 53 -21.64 -2.34 -11.88
C GLU A 53 -20.20 -2.80 -12.11
N THR A 54 -19.21 -2.01 -11.70
CA THR A 54 -17.79 -2.24 -11.98
C THR A 54 -17.01 -2.84 -10.82
N MET A 55 -17.47 -2.66 -9.58
CA MET A 55 -16.90 -3.37 -8.43
C MET A 55 -17.46 -4.79 -8.44
N ILE A 56 -16.58 -5.75 -8.70
CA ILE A 56 -16.91 -7.19 -8.71
C ILE A 56 -16.13 -7.90 -7.60
N PRO A 57 -16.67 -9.00 -7.05
CA PRO A 57 -15.91 -9.81 -6.10
C PRO A 57 -14.70 -10.43 -6.80
N TYR A 58 -13.65 -10.67 -6.03
CA TYR A 58 -12.56 -11.53 -6.47
C TYR A 58 -13.07 -12.99 -6.57
N PRO A 59 -12.41 -13.87 -7.36
CA PRO A 59 -12.78 -15.28 -7.44
C PRO A 59 -12.74 -15.97 -6.08
N THR A 60 -13.40 -17.12 -5.93
CA THR A 60 -13.22 -17.98 -4.75
C THR A 60 -11.72 -18.26 -4.55
N VAL A 61 -11.26 -18.08 -3.31
CA VAL A 61 -9.87 -18.35 -2.89
C VAL A 61 -9.87 -19.46 -1.84
N GLU A 62 -8.82 -20.26 -1.86
CA GLU A 62 -8.53 -21.29 -0.87
C GLU A 62 -7.32 -20.90 -0.01
N PRO A 63 -7.15 -21.49 1.19
CA PRO A 63 -5.97 -21.25 2.01
C PRO A 63 -4.66 -21.49 1.24
N GLY A 64 -3.85 -20.44 1.12
CA GLY A 64 -2.59 -20.46 0.38
C GLY A 64 -2.63 -19.70 -0.96
N ASP A 65 -3.83 -19.37 -1.45
CA ASP A 65 -3.98 -18.52 -2.62
C ASP A 65 -3.56 -17.07 -2.31
N THR A 66 -3.16 -16.36 -3.37
CA THR A 66 -2.73 -14.96 -3.29
C THR A 66 -3.47 -14.12 -4.31
N VAL A 67 -3.97 -12.97 -3.87
CA VAL A 67 -4.62 -11.97 -4.74
C VAL A 67 -3.74 -10.72 -4.79
N PHE A 68 -3.44 -10.25 -5.99
CA PHE A 68 -2.69 -9.02 -6.22
C PHE A 68 -3.52 -8.03 -7.02
N TRP A 69 -3.46 -6.76 -6.65
CA TRP A 69 -4.00 -5.65 -7.42
C TRP A 69 -2.96 -4.53 -7.53
N SER A 70 -3.12 -3.66 -8.52
CA SER A 70 -2.24 -2.51 -8.68
C SER A 70 -2.47 -1.52 -7.54
N ALA A 71 -1.43 -0.75 -7.17
CA ALA A 71 -1.56 0.32 -6.18
C ALA A 71 -2.64 1.37 -6.54
N ASP A 72 -2.97 1.49 -7.82
CA ASP A 72 -4.00 2.41 -8.34
C ASP A 72 -5.39 1.75 -8.53
N THR A 73 -5.53 0.45 -8.25
CA THR A 73 -6.82 -0.25 -8.38
C THR A 73 -7.74 0.14 -7.24
N ILE A 74 -8.94 0.63 -7.58
CA ILE A 74 -10.03 0.84 -6.62
C ILE A 74 -10.47 -0.53 -6.09
N HIS A 75 -10.44 -0.68 -4.77
CA HIS A 75 -10.79 -1.91 -4.08
C HIS A 75 -11.54 -1.57 -2.78
N GLY A 76 -12.27 -2.55 -2.25
CA GLY A 76 -13.02 -2.42 -1.01
C GLY A 76 -13.41 -3.79 -0.48
N THR A 77 -13.79 -3.85 0.79
CA THR A 77 -14.34 -5.07 1.40
C THR A 77 -15.85 -5.11 1.23
N GLU A 78 -16.39 -6.31 1.14
CA GLU A 78 -17.83 -6.51 1.15
C GLU A 78 -18.44 -5.95 2.45
N ARG A 79 -19.69 -5.51 2.36
CA ARG A 79 -20.40 -4.90 3.50
C ARG A 79 -20.76 -5.93 4.58
N GLU A 80 -20.97 -7.18 4.20
CA GLU A 80 -21.43 -8.25 5.06
C GLU A 80 -20.64 -9.53 4.75
N ASN A 81 -20.12 -10.21 5.78
CA ASN A 81 -19.63 -11.58 5.65
C ASN A 81 -20.76 -12.52 6.08
N THR A 82 -21.36 -13.21 5.11
CA THR A 82 -22.44 -14.21 5.36
C THR A 82 -21.93 -15.65 5.34
N GLY A 83 -20.61 -15.83 5.22
CA GLY A 83 -19.96 -17.13 5.29
C GLY A 83 -20.02 -17.75 6.68
N ALA A 84 -19.86 -19.07 6.73
CA ALA A 84 -19.85 -19.82 7.98
C ALA A 84 -18.49 -19.78 8.72
N GLU A 85 -17.45 -19.28 8.05
CA GLU A 85 -16.06 -19.32 8.50
C GLU A 85 -15.46 -17.90 8.57
N ASP A 86 -14.41 -17.76 9.38
CA ASP A 86 -13.66 -16.51 9.47
C ASP A 86 -12.87 -16.23 8.19
N ALA A 87 -13.02 -15.00 7.67
CA ALA A 87 -12.24 -14.53 6.52
C ALA A 87 -10.90 -13.95 7.00
N CYS A 88 -9.86 -14.79 7.01
CA CYS A 88 -8.51 -14.43 7.45
C CYS A 88 -7.54 -14.26 6.28
N VAL A 89 -6.77 -13.17 6.28
CA VAL A 89 -5.75 -12.88 5.27
C VAL A 89 -4.47 -12.31 5.90
N PHE A 90 -3.34 -12.48 5.22
CA PHE A 90 -2.10 -11.76 5.52
C PHE A 90 -1.84 -10.71 4.43
N TYR A 91 -1.63 -9.45 4.84
CA TYR A 91 -1.25 -8.38 3.92
C TYR A 91 0.26 -8.43 3.64
N ILE A 92 0.63 -8.83 2.42
CA ILE A 92 2.04 -8.94 1.97
C ILE A 92 2.18 -8.21 0.63
N PRO A 93 2.65 -6.95 0.61
CA PRO A 93 2.77 -6.18 -0.63
C PRO A 93 4.03 -6.54 -1.43
N SER A 94 4.01 -6.20 -2.72
CA SER A 94 5.22 -6.15 -3.54
C SER A 94 5.90 -4.79 -3.37
N VAL A 95 7.07 -4.77 -2.72
CA VAL A 95 7.83 -3.55 -2.42
C VAL A 95 9.18 -3.61 -3.12
N PRO A 96 9.37 -2.90 -4.25
CA PRO A 96 10.63 -2.94 -4.99
C PRO A 96 11.75 -2.23 -4.23
N LEU A 97 13.00 -2.60 -4.55
CA LEU A 97 14.18 -1.90 -4.04
C LEU A 97 14.21 -0.46 -4.56
N THR A 98 13.98 0.49 -3.65
CA THR A 98 14.19 1.93 -3.86
C THR A 98 14.82 2.51 -2.59
N LEU A 99 15.48 3.67 -2.69
CA LEU A 99 16.07 4.30 -1.51
C LEU A 99 15.03 4.67 -0.45
N SER A 100 13.84 5.13 -0.85
CA SER A 100 12.75 5.44 0.08
C SER A 100 12.23 4.19 0.79
N ASN A 101 12.08 3.08 0.06
CA ASN A 101 11.63 1.82 0.66
C ASN A 101 12.70 1.26 1.60
N MET A 102 13.98 1.42 1.27
CA MET A 102 15.07 0.98 2.14
C MET A 102 15.20 1.80 3.43
N GLN A 103 14.87 3.09 3.39
CA GLN A 103 14.75 3.90 4.62
C GLN A 103 13.65 3.34 5.53
N TYR A 104 12.50 2.97 4.97
CA TYR A 104 11.44 2.34 5.75
C TYR A 104 11.84 0.95 6.26
N VAL A 105 12.47 0.11 5.43
CA VAL A 105 12.98 -1.21 5.85
C VAL A 105 13.95 -1.09 7.03
N SER A 106 14.80 -0.07 7.07
CA SER A 106 15.68 0.19 8.22
C SER A 106 14.88 0.39 9.52
N GLN A 107 13.81 1.19 9.47
CA GLN A 107 12.93 1.43 10.62
C GLN A 107 12.11 0.19 11.00
N GLN A 108 11.57 -0.52 10.01
CA GLN A 108 10.83 -1.76 10.19
C GLN A 108 11.71 -2.84 10.84
N ARG A 109 12.97 -2.98 10.39
CA ARG A 109 13.95 -3.90 10.99
C ARG A 109 14.15 -3.60 12.46
N ASP A 110 14.37 -2.33 12.80
CA ASP A 110 14.59 -1.92 14.19
C ASP A 110 13.35 -2.16 15.06
N ALA A 111 12.15 -1.95 14.52
CA ALA A 111 10.88 -2.28 15.18
C ALA A 111 10.74 -3.80 15.39
N PHE A 112 11.01 -4.61 14.37
CA PHE A 112 10.97 -6.08 14.44
C PHE A 112 11.91 -6.64 15.52
N LEU A 113 13.15 -6.15 15.59
CA LEU A 113 14.13 -6.57 16.60
C LEU A 113 13.62 -6.30 18.03
N LYS A 114 12.94 -5.17 18.23
CA LYS A 114 12.35 -4.77 19.52
C LYS A 114 10.97 -5.41 19.77
N GLY A 115 10.28 -5.88 18.73
CA GLY A 115 8.90 -6.35 18.79
C GLY A 115 7.87 -5.23 18.89
N LEU A 116 8.21 -4.05 18.39
CA LEU A 116 7.31 -2.91 18.37
C LEU A 116 6.52 -2.90 17.06
N PRO A 117 5.34 -2.26 17.01
CA PRO A 117 4.65 -2.01 15.76
C PRO A 117 5.55 -1.21 14.79
N PRO A 118 5.45 -1.45 13.47
CA PRO A 118 6.15 -0.64 12.49
C PRO A 118 5.61 0.81 12.46
N PRO A 119 6.37 1.77 11.93
CA PRO A 119 6.13 3.22 12.16
C PRO A 119 4.87 3.79 11.48
N ASP A 120 4.26 3.06 10.55
CA ASP A 120 3.01 3.38 9.87
C ASP A 120 1.76 2.93 10.64
N PHE A 121 1.92 2.10 11.67
CA PHE A 121 0.83 1.67 12.53
C PHE A 121 0.80 2.49 13.82
N PRO A 122 -0.35 2.51 14.53
CA PRO A 122 -0.40 3.06 15.88
C PRO A 122 0.71 2.45 16.75
N GLY A 123 1.48 3.30 17.42
CA GLY A 123 2.57 2.87 18.28
C GLY A 123 2.09 2.10 19.52
N GLY A 124 3.04 1.73 20.38
CA GLY A 124 2.76 1.00 21.62
C GLY A 124 3.76 -0.12 21.84
N ALA A 125 3.47 -0.99 22.80
CA ALA A 125 4.34 -2.12 23.12
C ALA A 125 4.33 -3.22 22.04
N GLY A 126 3.30 -3.27 21.18
CA GLY A 126 3.14 -4.32 20.18
C GLY A 126 3.29 -5.71 20.80
N GLU A 127 4.10 -6.55 20.14
CA GLU A 127 4.40 -7.92 20.55
C GLU A 127 5.69 -8.01 21.41
N SER A 128 6.16 -6.88 21.96
CA SER A 128 7.45 -6.83 22.67
C SER A 128 7.51 -7.78 23.87
N HIS A 129 6.37 -8.04 24.51
CA HIS A 129 6.22 -8.92 25.67
C HIS A 129 5.75 -10.35 25.33
N PHE A 130 5.49 -10.66 24.06
CA PHE A 130 5.01 -11.98 23.67
C PHE A 130 6.17 -12.98 23.64
N LEU A 131 6.02 -14.10 24.36
CA LEU A 131 7.06 -15.11 24.53
C LEU A 131 7.40 -15.80 23.20
N ASP A 132 6.38 -16.13 22.41
CA ASP A 132 6.50 -16.88 21.15
C ASP A 132 6.54 -16.00 19.90
N ARG A 133 6.94 -14.72 20.04
CA ARG A 133 7.13 -13.82 18.88
C ARG A 133 8.27 -14.31 18.00
N ALA A 134 8.07 -14.23 16.67
CA ALA A 134 9.13 -14.39 15.68
C ALA A 134 10.36 -13.51 15.96
N LYS A 135 11.54 -14.08 15.76
CA LYS A 135 12.87 -13.47 15.92
C LYS A 135 13.69 -13.67 14.64
N VAL A 136 14.89 -13.08 14.61
CA VAL A 136 15.83 -13.20 13.48
C VAL A 136 16.10 -14.67 13.09
N ARG A 137 16.14 -15.59 14.08
CA ARG A 137 16.36 -17.03 13.83
C ARG A 137 15.25 -17.68 12.99
N ASP A 138 14.05 -17.11 13.00
CA ASP A 138 12.89 -17.64 12.29
C ASP A 138 12.88 -17.20 10.81
N VAL A 139 13.75 -16.26 10.43
CA VAL A 139 13.99 -15.87 9.04
C VAL A 139 14.98 -16.86 8.42
N GLN A 140 14.44 -17.93 7.85
CA GLN A 140 15.24 -19.07 7.40
C GLN A 140 16.05 -18.81 6.12
N SER A 141 15.52 -18.01 5.18
CA SER A 141 16.15 -17.79 3.88
C SER A 141 17.07 -16.57 3.87
N GLU A 142 18.16 -16.63 3.09
CA GLU A 142 19.03 -15.47 2.87
C GLU A 142 18.28 -14.34 2.16
N ALA A 143 17.41 -14.67 1.21
CA ALA A 143 16.56 -13.68 0.55
C ALA A 143 15.65 -12.94 1.55
N GLY A 144 15.06 -13.66 2.52
CA GLY A 144 14.25 -13.05 3.58
C GLY A 144 15.08 -12.15 4.49
N LYS A 145 16.30 -12.56 4.85
CA LYS A 145 17.21 -11.72 5.66
C LYS A 145 17.59 -10.43 4.93
N VAL A 146 17.86 -10.50 3.63
CA VAL A 146 18.13 -9.31 2.81
C VAL A 146 16.89 -8.42 2.72
N ALA A 147 15.71 -8.99 2.43
CA ALA A 147 14.46 -8.25 2.34
C ALA A 147 14.10 -7.52 3.65
N MET A 148 14.44 -8.10 4.80
CA MET A 148 14.24 -7.51 6.14
C MET A 148 15.39 -6.60 6.59
N GLY A 149 16.39 -6.31 5.75
CA GLY A 149 17.56 -5.48 6.10
C GLY A 149 18.48 -6.08 7.18
N LEU A 150 18.33 -7.38 7.46
CA LEU A 150 19.15 -8.16 8.41
C LEU A 150 20.48 -8.62 7.79
N ARG A 151 20.62 -8.47 6.47
CA ARG A 151 21.85 -8.71 5.70
C ARG A 151 22.02 -7.64 4.62
N PRO A 152 23.26 -7.35 4.19
CA PRO A 152 23.50 -6.45 3.08
C PRO A 152 23.01 -7.03 1.76
N LEU A 153 22.62 -6.16 0.83
CA LEU A 153 22.37 -6.50 -0.56
C LEU A 153 23.69 -6.86 -1.26
N THR A 154 23.64 -7.87 -2.13
CA THR A 154 24.76 -8.22 -3.01
C THR A 154 24.99 -7.15 -4.05
N VAL A 155 26.19 -6.58 -4.08
CA VAL A 155 26.61 -5.61 -5.10
C VAL A 155 27.15 -6.39 -6.30
N THR A 156 26.41 -6.42 -7.41
CA THR A 156 26.87 -7.05 -8.65
C THR A 156 27.43 -6.02 -9.62
N ALA A 157 28.38 -6.42 -10.47
CA ALA A 157 29.01 -5.55 -11.47
C ALA A 157 28.26 -5.50 -12.82
N ALA A 158 27.19 -6.29 -12.97
CA ALA A 158 26.51 -6.46 -14.25
C ALA A 158 25.71 -5.21 -14.70
N ASN A 159 25.26 -4.39 -13.75
CA ASN A 159 24.55 -3.15 -14.03
C ASN A 159 24.97 -2.08 -13.03
N ALA A 160 25.65 -1.03 -13.52
CA ALA A 160 26.18 0.05 -12.69
C ALA A 160 25.09 0.73 -11.83
N GLY A 161 23.90 0.96 -12.40
CA GLY A 161 22.79 1.58 -11.67
C GLY A 161 22.27 0.71 -10.53
N GLN A 162 22.14 -0.60 -10.75
CA GLN A 162 21.74 -1.54 -9.68
C GLN A 162 22.84 -1.68 -8.62
N SER A 163 24.11 -1.67 -9.04
CA SER A 163 25.27 -1.71 -8.16
C SER A 163 25.29 -0.51 -7.21
N ASP A 164 25.09 0.69 -7.75
CA ASP A 164 25.13 1.92 -6.95
C ASP A 164 23.89 2.08 -6.07
N LEU A 165 22.72 1.61 -6.52
CA LEU A 165 21.53 1.51 -5.68
C LEU A 165 21.76 0.56 -4.50
N ALA A 166 22.34 -0.62 -4.74
CA ALA A 166 22.63 -1.59 -3.69
C ALA A 166 23.64 -1.04 -2.66
N LYS A 167 24.70 -0.35 -3.10
CA LYS A 167 25.66 0.32 -2.19
C LYS A 167 24.98 1.37 -1.33
N GLN A 168 24.16 2.24 -1.93
CA GLN A 168 23.44 3.27 -1.19
C GLN A 168 22.44 2.67 -0.20
N ALA A 169 21.72 1.62 -0.60
CA ALA A 169 20.82 0.86 0.27
C ALA A 169 21.58 0.22 1.45
N ASN A 170 22.75 -0.37 1.20
CA ASN A 170 23.60 -0.92 2.27
C ASN A 170 24.03 0.14 3.27
N ASN A 171 24.47 1.32 2.78
CA ASN A 171 24.81 2.44 3.66
C ASN A 171 23.63 2.88 4.53
N LEU A 172 22.40 2.94 3.98
CA LEU A 172 21.18 3.26 4.74
C LEU A 172 20.87 2.21 5.83
N LEU A 173 21.21 0.95 5.58
CA LEU A 173 21.06 -0.13 6.54
C LEU A 173 22.20 -0.19 7.58
N GLY A 174 23.27 0.61 7.41
CA GLY A 174 24.46 0.61 8.26
C GLY A 174 25.51 -0.43 7.90
N TYR A 175 25.45 -1.00 6.68
CA TYR A 175 26.50 -1.86 6.13
C TYR A 175 27.46 -1.01 5.29
N ILE A 176 28.74 -1.00 5.67
CA ILE A 176 29.84 -0.29 4.98
C ILE A 176 30.50 -1.22 3.97
#